data_AF-A0A957S0P7-F1
#
_entry.id   AF-A0A957S0P7-F1
#
_cell.length_a   1.000
_cell.length_b   1.000
_cell.length_c   1.000
_cell.angle_alpha   90.00
_cell.angle_beta   90.00
_cell.angle_gamma   90.00
#
_symmetry.space_group_name_H-M   'P 1'
#
loop_
_entity.id
_entity.type
_entity.pdbx_description
1 polymer ?
#
loop_
_entity_poly.entity_id
_entity_poly.type
_entity_poly.pdbx_seq_one_letter_code
_entity_poly.pdbx_strand_id
1 'polypeptide(L)' 'LEARLVKMVCKRAAIKAGQLLSDIEMQELVRQLEECHSPRTCPHGRPTMIQLSAGELEKAFGRI' A
#
# COMPACT_ATOMS: atom_id res chain seq x y z
N LEU A 1 -19.63 3.30 15.00
CA LEU A 1 -19.87 1.88 14.66
C LEU A 1 -19.16 1.48 13.36
N GLU A 2 -19.41 2.20 12.28
CA GLU A 2 -18.84 1.99 10.94
C GLU A 2 -17.30 1.91 10.90
N ALA A 3 -16.59 2.90 11.47
CA ALA A 3 -15.12 2.91 11.50
C ALA A 3 -14.51 1.66 12.17
N ARG A 4 -15.21 1.06 13.15
CA ARG A 4 -14.77 -0.17 13.82
C ARG A 4 -14.94 -1.39 12.93
N LEU A 5 -16.00 -1.41 12.12
CA LEU A 5 -16.26 -2.46 11.13
C LEU A 5 -15.21 -2.43 10.02
N VAL A 6 -14.92 -1.24 9.48
CA VAL A 6 -13.91 -1.03 8.44
C VAL A 6 -12.55 -1.59 8.87
N LYS A 7 -12.07 -1.23 10.07
CA LYS A 7 -10.80 -1.75 10.60
C LYS A 7 -10.76 -3.28 10.68
N MET A 8 -11.86 -3.89 11.12
CA MET A 8 -11.97 -5.35 11.25
C MET A 8 -11.96 -6.05 9.88
N VAL A 9 -12.74 -5.54 8.92
CA VAL A 9 -12.80 -6.07 7.56
C VAL A 9 -11.45 -5.91 6.87
N CYS A 10 -10.83 -4.73 6.90
CA CYS A 10 -9.50 -4.50 6.33
C CYS A 10 -8.47 -5.47 6.94
N LYS A 11 -8.51 -5.71 8.26
CA LYS A 11 -7.58 -6.65 8.89
C LYS A 11 -7.79 -8.10 8.43
N ARG A 12 -9.01 -8.51 8.07
CA ARG A 12 -9.30 -9.90 7.68
C ARG A 12 -9.15 -10.14 6.18
N ALA A 13 -9.64 -9.23 5.35
CA ALA A 13 -9.72 -9.37 3.90
C ALA A 13 -8.47 -8.87 3.15
N ALA A 14 -7.59 -8.08 3.78
CA ALA A 14 -6.41 -7.57 3.11
C ALA A 14 -5.43 -8.67 2.71
N ILE A 15 -4.80 -8.48 1.55
CA ILE A 15 -3.59 -9.18 1.11
C ILE A 15 -2.53 -9.13 2.23
N LYS A 16 -1.87 -10.27 2.47
CA LYS A 16 -0.91 -10.44 3.56
C LYS A 16 0.53 -10.39 3.07
N ALA A 17 1.42 -10.02 3.98
CA ALA A 17 2.86 -10.13 3.73
C ALA A 17 3.22 -11.57 3.34
N GLY A 18 3.98 -11.73 2.27
CA GLY A 18 4.38 -13.04 1.73
C GLY A 18 3.33 -13.73 0.86
N GLN A 19 2.14 -13.14 0.65
CA GLN A 19 1.17 -13.65 -0.31
C GLN A 19 1.69 -13.40 -1.74
N LEU A 20 1.77 -14.46 -2.54
CA LEU A 20 2.11 -14.35 -3.95
C LEU A 20 0.92 -13.76 -4.71
N LEU A 21 1.22 -12.84 -5.63
CA LEU A 21 0.26 -12.24 -6.55
C LEU A 21 0.81 -12.38 -7.96
N SER A 22 -0.09 -12.60 -8.91
CA SER A 22 0.20 -12.43 -10.32
C SER A 22 0.40 -10.94 -10.68
N ASP A 23 1.06 -10.67 -11.79
CA ASP A 23 1.26 -9.30 -12.28
C ASP A 23 -0.07 -8.56 -12.48
N ILE A 24 -1.10 -9.27 -12.95
CA ILE A 24 -2.44 -8.73 -13.15
C ILE A 24 -3.06 -8.30 -11.81
N GLU A 25 -2.97 -9.14 -10.78
CA GLU A 25 -3.47 -8.80 -9.44
C GLU A 25 -2.72 -7.63 -8.82
N MET A 26 -1.40 -7.54 -9.04
CA MET A 26 -0.59 -6.42 -8.56
C MET A 26 -0.99 -5.10 -9.24
N GLN A 27 -1.18 -5.10 -10.55
CA GLN A 27 -1.62 -3.92 -11.30
C GLN A 27 -3.02 -3.46 -10.88
N GLU A 28 -3.95 -4.40 -10.74
CA GLU A 28 -5.31 -4.11 -10.32
C GLU A 28 -5.35 -3.55 -8.90
N LEU A 29 -4.53 -4.06 -7.98
CA LEU A 29 -4.41 -3.52 -6.63
C LEU A 29 -3.98 -2.04 -6.63
N VAL A 30 -3.00 -1.69 -7.46
CA VAL A 30 -2.54 -0.30 -7.60
C VAL A 30 -3.65 0.59 -8.18
N ARG A 31 -4.34 0.12 -9.22
CA ARG A 31 -5.46 0.84 -9.85
C ARG A 31 -6.58 1.12 -8.84
N GLN A 32 -6.97 0.12 -8.04
CA GLN A 32 -7.98 0.28 -6.98
C GLN A 32 -7.52 1.27 -5.91
N LEU A 33 -6.23 1.29 -5.57
CA LEU A 33 -5.68 2.26 -4.63
C LEU A 33 -5.80 3.69 -5.17
N GLU A 34 -5.53 3.92 -6.45
CA GLU A 34 -5.65 5.23 -7.10
C GLU A 34 -7.10 5.75 -7.11
N GLU A 35 -8.09 4.86 -7.19
CA GLU A 35 -9.52 5.21 -7.15
C GLU A 35 -10.04 5.50 -5.74
N CYS A 36 -9.27 5.21 -4.69
CA CYS A 36 -9.67 5.47 -3.32
C CYS A 36 -9.71 6.97 -3.00
N HIS A 37 -10.73 7.41 -2.26
CA HIS A 37 -10.80 8.79 -1.74
C HIS A 37 -9.59 9.20 -0.87
N SER A 38 -9.00 8.26 -0.14
CA SER A 38 -7.83 8.50 0.73
C SER A 38 -6.74 7.46 0.45
N PRO A 39 -6.02 7.60 -0.68
CA PRO A 39 -5.13 6.57 -1.19
C PRO A 39 -3.80 6.51 -0.42
N ARG A 40 -3.45 7.55 0.36
CA ARG A 40 -2.16 7.67 1.06
C ARG A 40 -2.15 7.10 2.49
N THR A 41 -3.30 6.72 3.03
CA THR A 41 -3.40 6.30 4.43
C THR A 41 -4.46 5.23 4.59
N CYS A 42 -4.12 4.13 5.25
CA CYS A 42 -5.08 3.07 5.53
C CYS A 42 -6.02 3.47 6.70
N PRO A 43 -7.14 2.77 6.91
CA PRO A 43 -8.09 3.07 7.99
C PRO A 43 -7.52 2.99 9.42
N HIS A 44 -6.29 2.48 9.58
CA HIS A 44 -5.56 2.43 10.85
C HIS A 44 -4.54 3.57 11.02
N GLY A 45 -4.37 4.44 10.01
CA GLY A 45 -3.41 5.54 10.05
C GLY A 45 -2.01 5.20 9.50
N ARG A 46 -1.79 4.01 8.95
CA ARG A 46 -0.49 3.65 8.34
C ARG A 46 -0.41 4.17 6.91
N PRO A 47 0.76 4.61 6.43
CA PRO A 47 0.95 4.93 5.02
C PRO A 47 0.76 3.66 4.16
N THR A 48 0.18 3.84 2.99
CA THR A 48 -0.03 2.79 1.97
C THR A 48 1.15 2.65 1.02
N MET A 49 1.93 3.71 0.86
CA MET A 49 3.08 3.80 -0.05
C MET A 49 4.20 4.60 0.59
N ILE A 50 5.43 4.32 0.17
CA ILE A 50 6.60 5.15 0.41
C ILE A 50 7.12 5.65 -0.94
N GLN A 51 7.59 6.89 -0.98
CA GLN A 51 8.25 7.43 -2.17
C GLN A 51 9.75 7.36 -1.94
N LEU A 52 10.47 6.75 -2.88
CA LEU A 52 11.92 6.76 -2.93
C LEU A 52 12.33 7.55 -4.16
N SER A 53 12.99 8.69 -3.96
CA SER A 53 13.55 9.49 -5.05
C SER A 53 14.78 8.81 -5.67
N ALA A 54 15.11 9.22 -6.89
CA ALA A 54 16.32 8.73 -7.57
C ALA A 54 17.59 9.00 -6.73
N GLY A 55 17.70 10.18 -6.11
CA GLY A 55 18.85 10.53 -5.26
C GLY A 55 18.92 9.68 -3.98
N GLU A 56 17.79 9.36 -3.35
CA GLU A 56 17.75 8.45 -2.19
C GLU A 56 18.20 7.04 -2.58
N LEU A 57 17.79 6.56 -3.76
CA LEU A 57 18.25 5.29 -4.30
C LEU A 57 19.76 5.33 -4.58
N GLU A 58 20.25 6.35 -5.29
CA GLU A 58 21.67 6.52 -5.59
C GLU A 58 22.53 6.52 -4.33
N LYS A 59 22.11 7.25 -3.28
CA LYS A 59 22.77 7.25 -1.98
C LYS A 59 22.74 5.87 -1.30
N ALA A 60 21.61 5.17 -1.34
CA ALA A 60 21.49 3.82 -0.77
C ALA A 60 22.40 2.79 -1.47
N PHE A 61 22.72 3.02 -2.75
CA PHE A 61 23.67 2.24 -3.52
C PHE A 61 25.12 2.79 -3.50
N GLY A 62 25.41 3.83 -2.71
CA GLY A 62 26.76 4.41 -2.57
C GLY A 62 27.28 5.12 -3.81
N ARG A 63 26.37 5.65 -4.65
CA ARG A 63 26.72 6.33 -5.91
C ARG A 63 26.93 7.85 -5.74
N ILE A 64 26.64 8.40 -4.55
CA ILE A 64 26.83 9.79 -4.11
C ILE A 64 27.40 9.79 -2.69
#